data_AF-A0A3D9HVZ5-F1
#
_entry.id   AF-A0A3D9HVZ5-F1
#
_cell.length_a   1.000
_cell.length_b   1.000
_cell.length_c   1.000
_cell.angle_alpha   90.00
_cell.angle_beta   90.00
_cell.angle_gamma   90.00
#
_symmetry.space_group_name_H-M   'P 1'
#
loop_
_entity.id
_entity.type
_entity.pdbx_description
1 polymer ?
#
loop_
_entity_poly.entity_id
_entity_poly.type
_entity_poly.pdbx_seq_one_letter_code
_entity_poly.pdbx_strand_id
1 'polypeptide(L)'
;MSKTLDTLVRLNQFDVDERRRELKVIQEEEDRLIAEIASLDLRIEEEKNTARQQPEYAVAYVRFLNWARAEKVRIHGKIGALQPLLEHARDKLAEAFAELKKAEITRDNRREQEMQDQKNKEQQELDELGMERHRRSQ
;
A
#
# COMPACT_ATOMS: atom_id res chain seq x y z
N MET A 1 -0.39 -28.99 9.53
CA MET A 1 -0.67 -27.71 10.21
C MET A 1 0.19 -26.57 9.63
N SER A 2 1.52 -26.70 9.57
CA SER A 2 2.39 -25.62 9.03
C SER A 2 2.04 -25.17 7.60
N LYS A 3 1.74 -26.11 6.68
CA LYS A 3 1.29 -25.79 5.29
C LYS A 3 0.03 -24.92 5.23
N THR A 4 -0.88 -25.05 6.19
CA THR A 4 -2.11 -24.25 6.28
C THR A 4 -1.79 -22.82 6.70
N LEU A 5 -0.89 -22.64 7.68
CA LEU A 5 -0.44 -21.32 8.13
C LEU A 5 0.39 -20.61 7.06
N ASP A 6 1.22 -21.33 6.30
CA ASP A 6 1.91 -20.79 5.13
C ASP A 6 0.95 -20.27 4.05
N THR A 7 -0.16 -20.97 3.85
CA THR A 7 -1.20 -20.54 2.90
C THR A 7 -1.91 -19.29 3.40
N LEU A 8 -2.19 -19.20 4.70
CA LEU A 8 -2.77 -18.01 5.32
C LEU A 8 -1.86 -16.78 5.19
N VAL A 9 -0.54 -16.94 5.41
CA VAL A 9 0.42 -15.85 5.21
C VAL A 9 0.38 -15.36 3.76
N ARG A 10 0.38 -16.25 2.77
CA ARG A 10 0.29 -15.87 1.35
C ARG A 10 -1.02 -15.14 1.01
N LEU A 11 -2.13 -15.59 1.60
CA LEU A 11 -3.42 -14.92 1.42
C LEU A 11 -3.37 -13.48 1.95
N ASN A 12 -2.81 -13.27 3.15
CA ASN A 12 -2.66 -11.93 3.71
C ASN A 12 -1.66 -11.06 2.94
N GLN A 13 -0.60 -11.65 2.36
CA GLN A 13 0.31 -10.93 1.44
C GLN A 13 -0.44 -10.43 0.20
N PHE A 14 -1.29 -11.28 -0.38
CA PHE A 14 -2.12 -10.90 -1.52
C PHE A 14 -3.09 -9.77 -1.16
N ASP A 15 -3.73 -9.83 0.01
CA ASP A 15 -4.61 -8.74 0.47
C ASP A 15 -3.84 -7.42 0.65
N VAL A 16 -2.65 -7.43 1.26
CA VAL A 16 -1.78 -6.24 1.35
C VAL A 16 -1.48 -5.66 -0.03
N ASP A 17 -1.13 -6.50 -1.00
CA ASP A 17 -0.84 -6.05 -2.35
C ASP A 17 -2.08 -5.50 -3.08
N GLU A 18 -3.26 -6.06 -2.81
CA GLU A 18 -4.54 -5.51 -3.29
C GLU A 18 -4.79 -4.12 -2.70
N ARG A 19 -4.68 -3.94 -1.38
CA ARG A 19 -4.86 -2.63 -0.72
C ARG A 19 -3.84 -1.60 -1.17
N ARG A 20 -2.58 -2.00 -1.41
CA ARG A 20 -1.56 -1.12 -2.02
C ARG A 20 -1.98 -0.66 -3.40
N ARG A 21 -2.51 -1.56 -4.23
CA ARG A 21 -2.97 -1.22 -5.58
C ARG A 21 -4.15 -0.27 -5.53
N GLU A 22 -5.11 -0.49 -4.64
CA GLU A 22 -6.24 0.42 -4.42
C GLU A 22 -5.77 1.82 -4.03
N LEU A 23 -4.87 1.93 -3.05
CA LEU A 23 -4.28 3.22 -2.64
C LEU A 23 -3.57 3.91 -3.82
N LYS A 24 -2.78 3.16 -4.59
CA LYS A 24 -2.04 3.69 -5.73
C LYS A 24 -2.95 4.30 -6.79
N VAL A 25 -4.09 3.66 -7.08
CA VAL A 25 -5.06 4.19 -8.07
C VAL A 25 -5.60 5.56 -7.63
N ILE A 26 -5.89 5.73 -6.34
CA ILE A 26 -6.39 7.01 -5.82
C ILE A 26 -5.28 8.08 -5.87
N GLN A 27 -4.05 7.71 -5.53
CA GLN A 27 -2.89 8.62 -5.62
C GLN A 27 -2.62 9.05 -7.07
N GLU A 28 -2.70 8.13 -8.03
CA GLU A 28 -2.51 8.44 -9.45
C GLU A 28 -3.57 9.42 -9.98
N GLU A 29 -4.82 9.32 -9.50
CA GLU A 29 -5.86 10.29 -9.84
C GLU A 29 -5.60 11.66 -9.21
N GLU A 30 -5.15 11.71 -7.94
CA GLU A 30 -4.73 12.96 -7.31
C GLU A 30 -3.57 13.64 -8.06
N ASP A 31 -2.53 12.88 -8.39
CA ASP A 31 -1.36 13.36 -9.13
C ASP A 31 -1.77 13.91 -10.52
N ARG A 32 -2.70 13.22 -11.19
CA ARG A 32 -3.27 13.69 -12.47
C ARG A 32 -3.96 15.05 -12.31
N LEU A 33 -4.79 15.23 -11.29
CA LEU A 33 -5.50 16.49 -11.05
C LEU A 33 -4.54 17.63 -10.69
N ILE A 34 -3.49 17.34 -9.92
CA ILE A 34 -2.42 18.32 -9.63
C ILE A 34 -1.69 18.73 -10.91
N ALA A 35 -1.36 17.77 -11.78
CA ALA A 35 -0.73 18.05 -13.06
C ALA A 35 -1.65 18.87 -14.00
N GLU A 36 -2.97 18.64 -13.95
CA GLU A 36 -3.95 19.43 -14.70
C GLU A 36 -3.97 20.90 -14.25
N ILE A 37 -3.91 21.17 -12.94
CA ILE A 37 -3.78 22.54 -12.41
C ILE A 37 -2.49 23.20 -12.90
N ALA A 38 -1.36 22.48 -12.81
CA ALA A 38 -0.06 23.00 -13.25
C ALA A 38 -0.05 23.32 -14.76
N SER A 39 -0.65 22.45 -15.58
CA SER A 39 -0.81 22.71 -17.02
C SER A 39 -1.69 23.93 -17.28
N LEU A 40 -2.76 24.11 -16.51
CA LEU A 40 -3.63 25.27 -16.63
C LEU A 40 -2.92 26.57 -16.22
N ASP A 41 -2.03 26.53 -15.23
CA ASP A 41 -1.16 27.65 -14.85
C ASP A 41 -0.23 28.08 -15.99
N LEU A 42 0.43 27.11 -16.63
CA LEU A 42 1.30 27.39 -17.78
C LEU A 42 0.51 28.07 -18.92
N ARG A 43 -0.67 27.53 -19.24
CA ARG A 43 -1.56 28.11 -20.26
C ARG A 43 -2.00 29.54 -19.92
N ILE A 44 -2.28 29.84 -18.65
CA ILE A 44 -2.62 31.21 -18.22
C ILE A 44 -1.48 32.17 -18.54
N GLU A 45 -0.24 31.81 -18.24
CA GLU A 45 0.91 32.68 -18.52
C GLU A 45 1.20 32.81 -20.02
N GLU A 46 1.02 31.76 -20.81
CA GLU A 46 1.09 31.82 -22.28
C GLU A 46 0.05 32.78 -22.87
N GLU A 47 -1.21 32.62 -22.50
CA GLU A 47 -2.33 33.46 -22.99
C GLU A 47 -2.17 34.92 -22.57
N LYS A 48 -1.66 35.16 -21.35
CA LYS A 48 -1.34 36.49 -20.84
C LYS A 48 -0.24 37.17 -21.67
N ASN A 49 0.79 36.44 -22.05
CA ASN A 49 1.86 36.97 -22.90
C ASN A 49 1.35 37.29 -24.31
N THR A 50 0.49 36.44 -24.87
CA THR A 50 -0.17 36.69 -26.17
C THR A 50 -1.03 37.95 -26.13
N ALA A 51 -1.88 38.10 -25.12
CA ALA A 51 -2.72 39.30 -24.97
C ALA A 51 -1.93 40.60 -24.73
N ARG A 52 -0.72 40.51 -24.16
CA ARG A 52 0.20 41.65 -24.05
C ARG A 52 0.79 42.05 -25.40
N GLN A 53 1.05 41.10 -26.28
CA GLN A 53 1.61 41.35 -27.62
C GLN A 53 0.52 41.80 -28.61
N GLN A 54 -0.71 41.31 -28.45
CA GLN A 54 -1.83 41.56 -29.36
C GLN A 54 -3.05 42.06 -28.56
N PRO A 55 -3.21 43.40 -28.41
CA PRO A 55 -4.25 44.00 -27.57
C PRO A 55 -5.69 43.60 -27.94
N GLU A 56 -5.94 43.23 -29.19
CA GLU A 56 -7.24 42.74 -29.67
C GLU A 56 -7.69 41.44 -28.98
N TYR A 57 -6.77 40.67 -28.39
CA TYR A 57 -7.08 39.45 -27.65
C TYR A 57 -7.35 39.68 -26.14
N ALA A 58 -7.25 40.92 -25.65
CA ALA A 58 -7.41 41.21 -24.22
C ALA A 58 -8.74 40.73 -23.64
N VAL A 59 -9.85 40.91 -24.37
CA VAL A 59 -11.19 40.47 -23.94
C VAL A 59 -11.29 38.94 -23.90
N ALA A 60 -10.70 38.25 -24.88
CA ALA A 60 -10.66 36.80 -24.93
C ALA A 60 -9.84 36.23 -23.76
N TYR A 61 -8.71 36.86 -23.44
CA TYR A 61 -7.87 36.48 -22.29
C TYR A 61 -8.61 36.63 -20.96
N VAL A 62 -9.35 37.73 -20.74
CA VAL A 62 -10.15 37.89 -19.50
C VAL A 62 -11.21 36.79 -19.36
N ARG A 63 -11.88 36.43 -20.46
CA ARG A 63 -12.86 35.32 -20.47
C ARG A 63 -12.18 33.98 -20.15
N PHE A 64 -11.05 33.70 -20.77
CA PHE A 64 -10.25 32.50 -20.50
C PHE A 64 -9.81 32.44 -19.03
N LEU A 65 -9.30 33.54 -18.48
CA LEU A 65 -8.84 33.61 -17.09
C LEU A 65 -9.96 33.33 -16.09
N ASN A 66 -11.17 33.85 -16.34
CA ASN A 66 -12.32 33.57 -15.49
C ASN A 66 -12.74 32.09 -15.56
N TRP A 67 -12.74 31.50 -16.76
CA TRP A 67 -12.98 30.07 -16.93
C TRP A 67 -11.90 29.24 -16.21
N ALA A 68 -10.62 29.55 -16.40
CA ALA A 68 -9.51 28.83 -15.80
C ALA A 68 -9.56 28.89 -14.27
N ARG A 69 -9.93 30.04 -13.68
CA ARG A 69 -10.15 30.17 -12.23
C ARG A 69 -11.26 29.26 -11.74
N ALA A 70 -12.41 29.26 -12.41
CA ALA A 70 -13.54 28.39 -12.05
C ALA A 70 -13.15 26.91 -12.17
N GLU A 71 -12.38 26.56 -13.21
CA GLU A 71 -11.90 25.21 -13.44
C GLU A 71 -10.95 24.74 -12.35
N LYS A 72 -10.01 25.58 -11.91
CA LYS A 72 -9.13 25.26 -10.77
C LYS A 72 -9.91 25.03 -9.47
N VAL A 73 -10.91 25.85 -9.18
CA VAL A 73 -11.76 25.66 -7.99
C VAL A 73 -12.46 24.29 -8.07
N ARG A 74 -12.95 23.90 -9.24
CA ARG A 74 -13.57 22.60 -9.47
C ARG A 74 -12.57 21.45 -9.26
N ILE A 75 -11.35 21.56 -9.79
CA ILE A 75 -10.30 20.54 -9.63
C ILE A 75 -9.87 20.43 -8.16
N HIS A 76 -9.67 21.55 -7.46
CA HIS A 76 -9.39 21.54 -6.02
C HIS A 76 -10.50 20.88 -5.20
N GLY A 77 -11.76 21.10 -5.58
CA GLY A 77 -12.89 20.40 -4.96
C GLY A 77 -12.82 18.88 -5.13
N LYS A 78 -12.41 18.39 -6.31
CA LYS A 78 -12.18 16.96 -6.55
C LYS A 78 -11.03 16.41 -5.70
N ILE A 79 -9.90 17.12 -5.66
CA ILE A 79 -8.75 16.73 -4.81
C ILE A 79 -9.20 16.64 -3.35
N GLY A 80 -9.95 17.62 -2.86
CA GLY A 80 -10.52 17.61 -1.51
C GLY A 80 -11.43 16.41 -1.25
N ALA A 81 -12.16 15.93 -2.26
CA ALA A 81 -12.98 14.72 -2.15
C ALA A 81 -12.16 13.41 -2.19
N LEU A 82 -10.96 13.41 -2.79
CA LEU A 82 -10.05 12.26 -2.77
C LEU A 82 -9.33 12.09 -1.43
N GLN A 83 -9.06 13.18 -0.71
CA GLN A 83 -8.36 13.15 0.58
C GLN A 83 -8.94 12.15 1.61
N PRO A 84 -10.25 12.15 1.93
CA PRO A 84 -10.82 11.15 2.83
C PRO A 84 -10.74 9.72 2.27
N LEU A 85 -10.76 9.53 0.95
CA LEU A 85 -10.60 8.22 0.32
C LEU A 85 -9.17 7.70 0.43
N LEU A 86 -8.17 8.59 0.27
CA LEU A 86 -6.77 8.29 0.49
C LEU A 86 -6.52 7.85 1.92
N GLU A 87 -7.05 8.59 2.89
CA GLU A 87 -6.88 8.25 4.30
C GLU A 87 -7.51 6.90 4.64
N HIS A 88 -8.75 6.68 4.19
CA HIS A 88 -9.41 5.38 4.36
C HIS A 88 -8.67 4.22 3.69
N ALA A 89 -8.09 4.44 2.50
CA ALA A 89 -7.28 3.43 1.83
C ALA A 89 -5.96 3.14 2.56
N ARG A 90 -5.34 4.15 3.19
CA ARG A 90 -4.16 3.97 4.04
C ARG A 90 -4.48 3.18 5.30
N ASP A 91 -5.60 3.48 5.94
CA ASP A 91 -6.07 2.76 7.14
C ASP A 91 -6.29 1.29 6.82
N LYS A 92 -7.02 0.98 5.74
CA LYS A 92 -7.20 -0.40 5.27
C LYS A 92 -5.90 -1.12 4.96
N LEU A 93 -4.95 -0.43 4.34
CA LEU A 93 -3.63 -1.00 4.07
C LEU A 93 -2.89 -1.30 5.38
N ALA A 94 -2.95 -0.40 6.36
CA ALA A 94 -2.35 -0.60 7.68
C ALA A 94 -2.97 -1.80 8.41
N GLU A 95 -4.30 -1.95 8.36
CA GLU A 95 -5.01 -3.11 8.90
C GLU A 95 -4.57 -4.42 8.24
N ALA A 96 -4.48 -4.45 6.90
CA ALA A 96 -4.01 -5.63 6.16
C ALA A 96 -2.57 -6.02 6.54
N PHE A 97 -1.69 -5.04 6.74
CA PHE A 97 -0.33 -5.30 7.25
C PHE A 97 -0.33 -5.88 8.66
N ALA A 98 -1.19 -5.38 9.55
CA ALA A 98 -1.30 -5.90 10.91
C ALA A 98 -1.72 -7.37 10.91
N GLU A 99 -2.71 -7.74 10.09
CA GLU A 99 -3.17 -9.13 9.95
C GLU A 99 -2.13 -10.03 9.28
N LEU A 100 -1.40 -9.53 8.28
CA LEU A 100 -0.24 -10.23 7.73
C LEU A 100 0.78 -10.54 8.83
N LYS A 101 1.16 -9.53 9.63
CA LYS A 101 2.18 -9.70 10.67
C LYS A 101 1.74 -10.69 11.74
N LYS A 102 0.48 -10.66 12.13
CA LYS A 102 -0.11 -11.62 13.08
C LYS A 102 -0.07 -13.05 12.54
N ALA A 103 -0.39 -13.25 11.26
CA ALA A 103 -0.30 -14.55 10.62
C ALA A 103 1.15 -15.07 10.57
N GLU A 104 2.12 -14.21 10.24
CA GLU A 104 3.55 -14.55 10.25
C GLU A 104 4.02 -15.01 11.64
N ILE A 105 3.73 -14.21 12.68
CA ILE A 105 4.10 -14.54 14.07
C ILE A 105 3.49 -15.89 14.49
N THR A 106 2.20 -16.10 14.17
CA THR A 106 1.51 -17.35 14.51
C THR A 106 2.16 -18.56 13.83
N ARG A 107 2.53 -18.43 12.55
CA ARG A 107 3.24 -19.47 11.81
C ARG A 107 4.60 -19.75 12.42
N ASP A 108 5.37 -18.71 12.73
CA ASP A 108 6.74 -18.84 13.20
C ASP A 108 6.78 -19.48 14.60
N ASN A 109 5.88 -19.06 15.50
CA ASN A 109 5.70 -19.69 16.81
C ASN A 109 5.34 -21.19 16.68
N ARG A 110 4.46 -21.55 15.73
CA ARG A 110 4.10 -22.95 15.49
C ARG A 110 5.29 -23.76 14.97
N ARG A 111 6.09 -23.21 14.06
CA ARG A 111 7.29 -23.87 13.53
C ARG A 111 8.34 -24.08 14.61
N GLU A 112 8.52 -23.11 15.50
CA GLU A 112 9.43 -23.25 16.64
C GLU A 112 8.98 -24.37 17.58
N GLN A 113 7.68 -24.42 17.93
CA GLN A 113 7.11 -25.51 18.73
C GLN A 113 7.32 -26.88 18.07
N GLU A 114 7.00 -27.01 16.77
CA GLU A 114 7.20 -28.26 16.02
C GLU A 114 8.67 -28.69 16.02
N MET A 115 9.62 -27.74 15.93
CA MET A 115 11.06 -28.02 15.99
C MET A 115 11.50 -28.49 17.38
N GLN A 116 11.01 -27.86 18.45
CA GLN A 116 11.35 -28.26 19.82
C GLN A 116 10.76 -29.63 20.16
N ASP A 117 9.52 -29.91 19.76
CA ASP A 117 8.91 -31.23 19.93
C ASP A 117 9.70 -32.33 19.22
N GLN A 118 10.20 -32.05 18.02
CA GLN A 118 11.03 -32.99 17.27
C GLN A 118 12.38 -33.23 17.96
N LYS A 119 13.06 -32.17 18.41
CA LYS A 119 14.31 -32.29 19.18
C LYS A 119 14.13 -33.08 20.47
N ASN A 120 13.03 -32.85 21.18
CA ASN A 120 12.72 -33.56 22.41
C ASN A 120 12.50 -35.06 22.16
N LYS A 121 11.80 -35.42 21.06
CA LYS A 121 11.63 -36.82 20.66
C LYS A 121 12.95 -37.48 20.28
N GLU A 122 13.76 -36.81 19.46
CA GLU A 122 15.09 -37.31 19.06
C GLU A 122 15.99 -37.53 20.28
N GLN A 123 15.98 -36.62 21.25
CA GLN A 123 16.74 -36.77 22.49
C GLN A 123 16.25 -37.97 23.32
N GLN A 124 14.93 -38.16 23.45
CA GLN A 124 14.36 -39.30 24.16
C GLN A 124 14.77 -40.64 23.50
N GLU A 125 14.70 -40.72 22.17
CA GLU A 125 15.12 -41.91 21.42
C GLU A 125 16.62 -42.21 21.60
N LEU A 126 17.47 -41.17 21.59
CA LEU A 126 18.91 -41.32 21.83
C LEU A 126 19.22 -41.79 23.26
N ASP A 127 18.52 -41.25 24.25
CA ASP A 127 18.68 -41.62 25.66
C ASP A 127 18.26 -43.09 25.89
N GLU A 128 17.15 -43.52 25.29
CA GLU A 128 16.69 -44.92 25.33
C GLU A 128 17.72 -45.88 24.72
N LEU A 129 18.27 -45.56 23.55
CA LEU A 129 19.32 -46.35 22.91
C LEU A 129 20.61 -46.39 23.75
N GLY A 130 20.95 -45.29 24.41
CA GLY A 130 22.08 -45.20 25.33
C GLY A 130 21.92 -46.14 26.54
N MET A 131 20.73 -46.13 27.16
CA MET A 131 20.38 -47.01 28.27
C MET A 131 20.40 -48.49 27.86
N GLU A 132 19.85 -48.83 26.70
CA GLU A 132 19.89 -50.21 26.19
C GLU A 132 21.32 -50.71 25.96
N ARG A 133 22.18 -49.89 25.33
CA ARG A 133 23.58 -50.24 25.09
C ARG A 133 24.33 -50.48 26.39
N HIS A 134 24.18 -49.59 27.37
CA HIS A 134 24.79 -49.75 28.68
C HIS A 134 24.35 -51.05 29.37
N ARG A 135 23.06 -51.39 29.28
CA ARG A 135 22.51 -52.62 29.85
C ARG A 135 23.01 -53.89 29.15
N ARG A 136 23.35 -53.84 27.86
CA ARG A 136 23.92 -54.98 27.11
C ARG A 136 25.42 -55.16 27.32
N SER A 137 26.12 -54.14 27.82
CA SER A 137 27.58 -54.19 28.08
C SER A 137 27.95 -54.56 29.52
N GLN A 138 26.95 -54.76 30.41
CA GLN A 138 27.12 -55.34 31.75
C GLN A 138 26.88 -56.85 31.71
#